data_AF-A0A6A7ABF3-F1
#
_entry.id   AF-A0A6A7ABF3-F1
#
_cell.length_a   1.000
_cell.length_b   1.000
_cell.length_c   1.000
_cell.angle_alpha   90.00
_cell.angle_beta   90.00
_cell.angle_gamma   90.00
#
_symmetry.space_group_name_H-M   'P 1'
#
loop_
_entity.id
_entity.type
_entity.pdbx_description
1 polymer ?
#
loop_
_entity_poly.entity_id
_entity_poly.type
_entity_poly.pdbx_seq_one_letter_code
_entity_poly.pdbx_strand_id
1 'polypeptide(L)'
;MAATEAFKRGSVDKGDEKSRVETIETVQLPSKPPVLEVARIRTDDEDDEDDDSTYRHSTFHIYGEKECYKVISPALDPTKERRTGPTLKQLKARRAEQKERKASGLPPTAPNDNAFFLHRPYLAFHIPPHVLYTGNSKHGTTPAVLIHPGCFWKEYKLQLGPSIGLPGVLDPRGVVAWKHNGGEKKALKADAHKLKGYKVRTWRLWGETGKEYVQCVKRSRATGEAMDPDVLDTKAPTQPAVADEVVHLRWSSPLSLQTRRYHFTYRGVDFHWKGTGTVKESRRCGVLLRFNHLKLVARLPLDTGDEKEMKKDQRREVCLGKFTSSVAKMKSGTLELYDMALVRLCEEYMSEMLEEDPFEDEEAESVDGPTESVTESFKTARLKKSTLYQVIVATALCMVGSEKEKRHTVLDFIMQAGEGGGGGGG
;
A
#
# COMPACT_ATOMS: atom_id res chain seq x y z
N MET A 1 -61.42 -30.17 -27.72
CA MET A 1 -61.56 -29.90 -26.27
C MET A 1 -60.87 -28.55 -26.03
N ALA A 2 -61.57 -27.43 -26.23
CA ALA A 2 -62.30 -26.63 -25.21
C ALA A 2 -61.35 -26.02 -24.17
N ALA A 3 -61.29 -24.73 -23.81
CA ALA A 3 -62.08 -23.49 -24.01
C ALA A 3 -61.11 -22.29 -23.68
N THR A 4 -61.02 -21.16 -24.39
CA THR A 4 -61.79 -19.88 -24.36
C THR A 4 -62.17 -19.29 -22.99
N GLU A 5 -61.67 -18.07 -22.69
CA GLU A 5 -62.32 -16.85 -22.11
C GLU A 5 -61.20 -15.88 -21.63
N ALA A 6 -61.01 -14.60 -21.98
CA ALA A 6 -61.82 -13.42 -22.34
C ALA A 6 -62.54 -12.71 -21.17
N PHE A 7 -62.00 -11.57 -20.70
CA PHE A 7 -62.68 -10.37 -20.12
C PHE A 7 -61.66 -9.49 -19.36
N LYS A 8 -61.72 -8.16 -19.20
CA LYS A 8 -62.70 -7.12 -19.56
C LYS A 8 -62.01 -5.75 -19.50
N ARG A 9 -62.36 -4.85 -20.43
CA ARG A 9 -62.09 -3.40 -20.37
C ARG A 9 -62.98 -2.74 -19.32
N GLY A 10 -62.44 -1.76 -18.59
CA GLY A 10 -63.21 -0.79 -17.79
C GLY A 10 -62.89 0.62 -18.27
N SER A 11 -63.92 1.36 -18.66
CA SER A 11 -63.91 2.72 -19.17
C SER A 11 -64.94 3.54 -18.39
N VAL A 12 -64.70 4.85 -18.33
CA VAL A 12 -65.60 5.97 -17.96
C VAL A 12 -65.73 6.25 -16.45
N ASP A 13 -65.22 7.41 -16.02
CA ASP A 13 -66.14 8.53 -15.69
C ASP A 13 -65.49 9.92 -15.78
N LYS A 14 -66.29 10.87 -16.26
CA LYS A 14 -66.01 12.31 -16.39
C LYS A 14 -66.56 13.02 -15.16
N GLY A 15 -65.79 13.93 -14.59
CA GLY A 15 -66.27 14.90 -13.61
C GLY A 15 -65.65 16.28 -13.87
N ASP A 16 -66.46 17.18 -14.43
CA ASP A 16 -66.20 18.61 -14.54
C ASP A 16 -66.36 19.27 -13.15
N GLU A 17 -65.38 20.05 -12.67
CA GLU A 17 -65.70 21.15 -11.74
C GLU A 17 -64.66 22.31 -11.78
N LYS A 18 -65.14 23.43 -12.34
CA LYS A 18 -64.96 24.85 -11.98
C LYS A 18 -63.59 25.39 -11.52
N SER A 19 -63.02 26.18 -12.44
CA SER A 19 -62.55 27.57 -12.26
C SER A 19 -62.32 28.10 -10.83
N ARG A 20 -61.06 28.40 -10.51
CA ARG A 20 -60.70 29.50 -9.62
C ARG A 20 -59.48 30.23 -10.19
N VAL A 21 -59.74 31.46 -10.60
CA VAL A 21 -58.74 32.45 -11.02
C VAL A 21 -58.08 32.98 -9.76
N GLU A 22 -56.79 32.78 -9.60
CA GLU A 22 -55.98 33.50 -8.62
C GLU A 22 -54.81 34.21 -9.30
N THR A 23 -54.61 35.42 -8.80
CA THR A 23 -53.90 36.57 -9.35
C THR A 23 -52.40 36.32 -9.42
N ILE A 24 -51.82 36.66 -10.57
CA ILE A 24 -50.37 36.65 -10.81
C ILE A 24 -49.74 37.83 -10.07
N GLU A 25 -49.07 37.58 -8.94
CA GLU A 25 -48.08 38.52 -8.42
C GLU A 25 -46.79 38.39 -9.23
N THR A 26 -46.44 39.48 -9.90
CA THR A 26 -45.23 39.62 -10.69
C THR A 26 -44.06 39.91 -9.75
N VAL A 27 -43.35 38.87 -9.32
CA VAL A 27 -42.10 39.02 -8.58
C VAL A 27 -41.00 39.42 -9.56
N GLN A 28 -40.53 40.66 -9.45
CA GLN A 28 -39.37 41.18 -10.15
C GLN A 28 -38.12 40.37 -9.77
N LEU A 29 -37.61 39.59 -10.72
CA LEU A 29 -36.31 38.94 -10.63
C LEU A 29 -35.19 40.00 -10.62
N PRO A 30 -34.31 40.01 -9.59
CA PRO A 30 -33.17 40.91 -9.57
C PRO A 30 -32.21 40.58 -10.72
N SER A 31 -31.84 41.65 -11.42
CA SER A 31 -30.89 41.70 -12.51
C SER A 31 -29.51 41.17 -12.13
N LYS A 32 -29.00 40.27 -12.97
CA LYS A 32 -27.60 39.84 -13.11
C LYS A 32 -26.94 39.26 -11.85
N PRO A 33 -26.64 37.94 -11.82
CA PRO A 33 -25.72 37.41 -10.82
C PRO A 33 -24.34 38.08 -10.98
N PRO A 34 -23.61 38.30 -9.87
CA PRO A 34 -22.24 38.78 -9.93
C PRO A 34 -21.43 37.84 -10.81
N VAL A 35 -20.78 38.41 -11.83
CA VAL A 35 -19.76 37.73 -12.62
C VAL A 35 -18.63 37.41 -11.64
N LEU A 36 -18.65 36.19 -11.10
CA LEU A 36 -17.48 35.59 -10.50
C LEU A 36 -16.47 35.44 -11.63
N GLU A 37 -15.48 36.34 -11.66
CA GLU A 37 -14.23 36.10 -12.36
C GLU A 37 -13.63 34.82 -11.78
N VAL A 38 -13.94 33.70 -12.45
CA VAL A 38 -13.21 32.46 -12.30
C VAL A 38 -11.79 32.77 -12.76
N ALA A 39 -10.92 32.99 -11.78
CA ALA A 39 -9.48 33.01 -11.99
C ALA A 39 -9.12 31.72 -12.73
N ARG A 40 -8.83 31.85 -14.03
CA ARG A 40 -8.18 30.79 -14.79
C ARG A 40 -6.87 30.51 -14.05
N ILE A 41 -6.78 29.35 -13.42
CA ILE A 41 -5.52 28.83 -12.91
C ILE A 41 -4.59 28.74 -14.12
N ARG A 42 -3.57 29.60 -14.11
CA ARG A 42 -2.47 29.58 -15.07
C ARG A 42 -1.82 28.21 -14.98
N THR A 43 -1.85 27.49 -16.07
CA THR A 43 -0.94 26.36 -16.29
C THR A 43 0.43 26.93 -16.64
N ASP A 44 1.43 26.36 -15.98
CA ASP A 44 2.86 26.42 -16.26
C ASP A 44 3.64 27.57 -15.58
N ASP A 45 4.60 27.12 -14.76
CA ASP A 45 5.81 27.83 -14.29
C ASP A 45 5.71 28.85 -13.14
N GLU A 46 4.89 28.60 -12.12
CA GLU A 46 5.08 29.25 -10.81
C GLU A 46 5.54 28.22 -9.78
N ASP A 47 6.79 28.40 -9.33
CA ASP A 47 7.41 27.72 -8.19
C ASP A 47 6.61 28.10 -6.92
N ASP A 48 5.54 27.37 -6.64
CA ASP A 48 4.92 27.35 -5.31
C ASP A 48 5.89 26.60 -4.38
N GLU A 49 6.86 27.33 -3.84
CA GLU A 49 7.35 27.09 -2.48
C GLU A 49 6.20 27.40 -1.50
N ASP A 50 5.08 26.69 -1.63
CA ASP A 50 4.06 26.61 -0.60
C ASP A 50 4.78 26.13 0.67
N ASP A 51 4.61 26.92 1.72
CA ASP A 51 5.13 26.72 3.07
C ASP A 51 4.81 25.30 3.58
N ASP A 52 5.68 24.33 3.26
CA ASP A 52 5.61 22.89 3.62
C ASP A 52 5.65 22.67 5.16
N SER A 53 5.71 23.76 5.95
CA SER A 53 5.77 23.73 7.41
C SER A 53 4.39 23.62 8.09
N THR A 54 3.29 23.96 7.40
CA THR A 54 1.95 23.99 8.03
C THR A 54 1.23 22.64 8.01
N TYR A 55 1.66 21.69 7.16
CA TYR A 55 0.99 20.38 7.06
C TYR A 55 1.72 19.32 7.90
N ARG A 56 1.05 18.83 8.94
CA ARG A 56 1.48 17.65 9.69
C ARG A 56 1.66 16.48 8.72
N HIS A 57 2.89 15.96 8.64
CA HIS A 57 3.24 14.85 7.77
C HIS A 57 4.03 13.79 8.53
N SER A 58 3.90 12.55 8.10
CA SER A 58 4.70 11.43 8.58
C SER A 58 5.85 11.13 7.64
N THR A 59 7.07 11.14 8.17
CA THR A 59 8.28 10.85 7.41
C THR A 59 8.79 9.47 7.76
N PHE A 60 9.01 8.63 6.74
CA PHE A 60 9.59 7.30 6.87
C PHE A 60 10.86 7.17 6.06
N HIS A 61 11.88 6.56 6.66
CA HIS A 61 13.12 6.22 6.00
C HIS A 61 13.16 4.73 5.68
N ILE A 62 13.37 4.40 4.41
CA ILE A 62 13.32 3.03 3.91
C ILE A 62 14.74 2.48 3.82
N TYR A 63 15.14 1.65 4.78
CA TYR A 63 16.46 1.04 4.84
C TYR A 63 16.45 -0.40 4.32
N GLY A 64 17.46 -0.74 3.53
CA GLY A 64 17.77 -2.13 3.18
C GLY A 64 18.81 -2.69 4.15
N GLU A 65 18.51 -3.80 4.80
CA GLU A 65 19.46 -4.40 5.76
C GLU A 65 20.11 -5.69 5.24
N LYS A 66 19.33 -6.56 4.58
CA LYS A 66 19.83 -7.66 3.73
C LYS A 66 18.92 -7.78 2.51
N GLU A 67 19.29 -8.64 1.58
CA GLU A 67 18.51 -8.91 0.35
C GLU A 67 17.05 -9.27 0.65
N CYS A 68 16.81 -9.94 1.79
CA CYS A 68 15.49 -10.45 2.15
C CYS A 68 14.65 -9.51 3.02
N TYR A 69 15.13 -8.32 3.43
CA TYR A 69 14.30 -7.45 4.28
C TYR A 69 14.61 -5.96 4.20
N LYS A 70 13.55 -5.17 4.40
CA LYS A 70 13.61 -3.71 4.53
C LYS A 70 12.95 -3.27 5.83
N VAL A 71 13.50 -2.23 6.44
CA VAL A 71 12.94 -1.56 7.61
C VAL A 71 12.49 -0.17 7.17
N ILE A 72 11.25 0.18 7.48
CA ILE A 72 10.62 1.46 7.19
C ILE A 72 10.40 2.13 8.53
N SER A 73 11.23 3.11 8.86
CA SER A 73 11.28 3.68 10.21
C SER A 73 11.07 5.18 10.18
N PRO A 74 10.28 5.75 11.11
CA PRO A 74 10.20 7.20 11.26
C PRO A 74 11.51 7.79 11.81
N ALA A 75 12.29 6.99 12.54
CA ALA A 75 13.59 7.40 13.04
C ALA A 75 14.68 7.33 11.95
N LEU A 76 15.48 8.39 11.86
CA LEU A 76 16.66 8.49 11.00
C LEU A 76 17.81 7.65 11.57
N ASP A 77 18.48 6.84 10.74
CA ASP A 77 19.67 6.08 11.12
C ASP A 77 20.91 6.71 10.46
N PRO A 78 21.68 7.55 11.18
CA PRO A 78 22.80 8.29 10.61
C PRO A 78 23.91 7.38 10.06
N THR A 79 23.97 6.12 10.49
CA THR A 79 24.95 5.15 9.99
C THR A 79 24.61 4.65 8.58
N LYS A 80 23.34 4.73 8.18
CA LYS A 80 22.81 4.26 6.88
C LYS A 80 22.64 5.37 5.84
N GLU A 81 22.80 6.64 6.22
CA GLU A 81 22.70 7.81 5.33
C GLU A 81 23.92 8.01 4.40
N ARG A 82 24.99 7.23 4.61
CA ARG A 82 26.26 7.38 3.89
C ARG A 82 26.27 6.62 2.56
N ARG A 83 26.89 7.21 1.54
CA ARG A 83 27.15 6.55 0.24
C ARG A 83 28.07 5.33 0.37
N THR A 84 29.03 5.37 1.28
CA THR A 84 29.98 4.27 1.52
C THR A 84 29.43 3.21 2.46
N GLY A 85 28.29 3.46 3.10
CA GLY A 85 27.72 2.62 4.15
C GLY A 85 28.39 2.82 5.53
N PRO A 86 28.03 2.00 6.52
CA PRO A 86 28.57 2.08 7.87
C PRO A 86 30.03 1.63 7.92
N THR A 87 30.81 2.22 8.82
CA THR A 87 32.22 1.82 9.03
C THR A 87 32.31 0.45 9.72
N LEU A 88 33.45 -0.24 9.58
CA LEU A 88 33.68 -1.51 10.28
C LEU A 88 33.54 -1.36 11.80
N LYS A 89 33.97 -0.24 12.38
CA LYS A 89 33.82 0.06 13.81
C LYS A 89 32.34 0.14 14.20
N GLN A 90 31.53 0.84 13.42
CA GLN A 90 30.08 0.94 13.64
C GLN A 90 29.38 -0.43 13.51
N LEU A 91 29.77 -1.22 12.50
CA LEU A 91 29.23 -2.58 12.33
C LEU A 91 29.59 -3.49 13.50
N LYS A 92 30.81 -3.40 14.03
CA LYS A 92 31.24 -4.17 15.22
C LYS A 92 30.46 -3.73 16.47
N ALA A 93 30.32 -2.42 16.70
CA ALA A 93 29.55 -1.88 17.82
C ALA A 93 28.08 -2.34 17.78
N ARG A 94 27.43 -2.23 16.61
CA ARG A 94 26.04 -2.71 16.43
C ARG A 94 25.89 -4.21 16.70
N ARG A 95 26.86 -5.02 16.27
CA ARG A 95 26.85 -6.47 16.55
C ARG A 95 27.04 -6.77 18.03
N ALA A 96 27.84 -5.98 18.75
CA ALA A 96 28.02 -6.13 20.19
C ALA A 96 26.73 -5.80 20.93
N GLU A 97 26.10 -4.66 20.61
CA GLU A 97 24.81 -4.25 21.18
C GLU A 97 23.70 -5.28 20.92
N GLN A 98 23.59 -5.81 19.69
CA GLN A 98 22.62 -6.86 19.37
C GLN A 98 22.85 -8.15 20.16
N LYS A 99 24.11 -8.51 20.41
CA LYS A 99 24.45 -9.69 21.23
C LYS A 99 24.10 -9.46 22.69
N GLU A 100 24.39 -8.28 23.22
CA GLU A 100 24.08 -7.89 24.60
C GLU A 100 22.57 -7.89 24.84
N ARG A 101 21.78 -7.27 23.96
CA ARG A 101 20.30 -7.32 24.03
C ARG A 101 19.77 -8.75 23.96
N LYS A 102 20.34 -9.58 23.08
CA LYS A 102 19.93 -10.99 23.00
C LYS A 102 20.29 -11.76 24.28
N ALA A 103 21.44 -11.47 24.87
CA ALA A 103 21.87 -12.08 26.13
C ALA A 103 20.98 -11.66 27.31
N SER A 104 20.41 -10.45 27.28
CA SER A 104 19.42 -9.99 28.24
C SER A 104 17.98 -10.45 27.95
N GLY A 105 17.78 -11.33 26.95
CA GLY A 105 16.47 -11.85 26.58
C GLY A 105 15.57 -10.86 25.83
N LEU A 106 16.09 -9.67 25.50
CA LEU A 106 15.36 -8.65 24.76
C LEU A 106 15.40 -8.91 23.25
N PRO A 107 14.41 -8.40 22.50
CA PRO A 107 14.44 -8.47 21.04
C PRO A 107 15.68 -7.73 20.48
N PRO A 108 16.22 -8.16 19.32
CA PRO A 108 17.41 -7.58 18.71
C PRO A 108 17.32 -6.08 18.41
N THR A 109 16.10 -5.54 18.35
CA THR A 109 15.82 -4.13 18.13
C THR A 109 14.64 -3.76 19.03
N ALA A 110 14.68 -2.56 19.64
CA ALA A 110 13.56 -2.09 20.45
C ALA A 110 12.31 -1.97 19.58
N PRO A 111 11.13 -2.44 20.01
CA PRO A 111 9.91 -2.36 19.22
C PRO A 111 9.58 -0.90 18.89
N ASN A 112 9.03 -0.68 17.70
CA ASN A 112 8.54 0.62 17.27
C ASN A 112 7.27 0.39 16.47
N ASP A 113 6.12 0.69 17.06
CA ASP A 113 4.81 0.38 16.49
C ASP A 113 4.47 1.27 15.29
N ASN A 114 5.15 2.41 15.17
CA ASN A 114 5.03 3.33 14.04
C ASN A 114 5.99 2.98 12.89
N ALA A 115 6.69 1.86 12.94
CA ALA A 115 7.53 1.40 11.84
C ALA A 115 6.81 0.34 11.00
N PHE A 116 7.38 0.00 9.85
CA PHE A 116 7.00 -1.18 9.09
C PHE A 116 8.21 -2.04 8.76
N PHE A 117 7.97 -3.34 8.63
CA PHE A 117 9.00 -4.30 8.28
C PHE A 117 8.55 -5.09 7.06
N LEU A 118 9.31 -4.99 5.96
CA LEU A 118 9.06 -5.77 4.76
C LEU A 118 9.98 -6.98 4.73
N HIS A 119 9.40 -8.17 4.84
CA HIS A 119 10.09 -9.43 4.68
C HIS A 119 9.89 -9.98 3.26
N ARG A 120 10.97 -10.43 2.64
CA ARG A 120 10.99 -11.05 1.31
C ARG A 120 11.48 -12.49 1.47
N PRO A 121 10.57 -13.43 1.80
CA PRO A 121 10.96 -14.82 1.96
C PRO A 121 11.56 -15.36 0.65
N TYR A 122 12.60 -16.17 0.78
CA TYR A 122 13.21 -16.86 -0.35
C TYR A 122 12.93 -18.37 -0.22
N LEU A 123 12.29 -18.93 -1.25
CA LEU A 123 11.99 -20.35 -1.36
C LEU A 123 12.33 -20.78 -2.79
N ALA A 124 13.30 -21.69 -2.96
CA ALA A 124 13.74 -22.06 -4.30
C ALA A 124 12.58 -22.59 -5.17
N PHE A 125 12.61 -22.24 -6.46
CA PHE A 125 11.59 -22.57 -7.47
C PHE A 125 10.20 -21.99 -7.19
N HIS A 126 10.09 -21.12 -6.20
CA HIS A 126 8.85 -20.45 -5.85
C HIS A 126 9.08 -18.94 -5.74
N ILE A 127 8.02 -18.19 -5.97
CA ILE A 127 7.97 -16.74 -5.74
C ILE A 127 6.92 -16.56 -4.65
N PRO A 128 7.29 -16.67 -3.36
CA PRO A 128 6.39 -16.37 -2.27
C PRO A 128 6.06 -14.86 -2.24
N PRO A 129 4.90 -14.47 -1.70
CA PRO A 129 4.60 -13.07 -1.48
C PRO A 129 5.62 -12.46 -0.51
N HIS A 130 5.93 -11.17 -0.71
CA HIS A 130 6.55 -10.40 0.35
C HIS A 130 5.52 -10.12 1.44
N VAL A 131 5.96 -10.05 2.69
CA VAL A 131 5.09 -9.81 3.83
C VAL A 131 5.44 -8.48 4.45
N LEU A 132 4.47 -7.56 4.49
CA LEU A 132 4.57 -6.31 5.24
C LEU A 132 4.02 -6.54 6.64
N TYR A 133 4.82 -6.24 7.65
CA TYR A 133 4.43 -6.26 9.07
C TYR A 133 4.31 -4.83 9.58
N THR A 134 3.36 -4.60 10.49
CA THR A 134 3.33 -3.40 11.34
C THR A 134 4.38 -3.57 12.45
N GLY A 135 5.23 -2.59 12.63
CA GLY A 135 6.41 -2.66 13.51
C GLY A 135 7.73 -2.80 12.76
N ASN A 136 8.84 -2.74 13.48
CA ASN A 136 10.20 -2.75 12.91
C ASN A 136 10.84 -4.14 12.81
N SER A 137 10.11 -5.20 13.13
CA SER A 137 10.59 -6.58 13.10
C SER A 137 9.48 -7.51 12.63
N LYS A 138 9.84 -8.76 12.29
CA LYS A 138 8.86 -9.84 12.02
C LYS A 138 8.44 -10.63 13.26
N HIS A 139 9.10 -10.39 14.39
CA HIS A 139 8.91 -11.12 15.64
C HIS A 139 8.02 -10.29 16.56
N GLY A 140 6.94 -10.88 17.06
CA GLY A 140 5.98 -10.19 17.94
C GLY A 140 5.17 -9.11 17.22
N THR A 141 5.06 -9.18 15.90
CA THR A 141 4.35 -8.21 15.06
C THR A 141 3.34 -8.90 14.16
N THR A 142 2.27 -8.18 13.83
CA THR A 142 1.18 -8.68 13.01
C THR A 142 1.49 -8.46 11.52
N PRO A 143 1.42 -9.49 10.67
CA PRO A 143 1.50 -9.30 9.23
C PRO A 143 0.24 -8.56 8.75
N ALA A 144 0.46 -7.49 7.99
CA ALA A 144 -0.60 -6.61 7.50
C ALA A 144 -0.96 -6.88 6.02
N VAL A 145 0.06 -7.09 5.17
CA VAL A 145 -0.14 -7.21 3.72
C VAL A 145 0.74 -8.30 3.12
N LEU A 146 0.15 -9.15 2.28
CA LEU A 146 0.88 -10.05 1.38
C LEU A 146 0.99 -9.42 -0.01
N ILE A 147 2.21 -9.15 -0.44
CA ILE A 147 2.54 -8.47 -1.69
C ILE A 147 3.02 -9.53 -2.69
N HIS A 148 2.20 -9.83 -3.69
CA HIS A 148 2.53 -10.77 -4.75
C HIS A 148 3.09 -10.00 -5.94
N PRO A 149 4.41 -10.08 -6.23
CA PRO A 149 4.97 -9.46 -7.42
C PRO A 149 4.49 -10.19 -8.68
N GLY A 150 4.00 -9.43 -9.64
CA GLY A 150 3.68 -9.91 -10.98
C GLY A 150 4.90 -9.89 -11.91
N CYS A 151 4.65 -10.21 -13.17
CA CYS A 151 5.69 -10.29 -14.18
C CYS A 151 6.17 -8.87 -14.58
N PHE A 152 7.50 -8.69 -14.72
CA PHE A 152 8.14 -7.44 -15.18
C PHE A 152 7.69 -6.17 -14.46
N TRP A 153 7.41 -6.26 -13.16
CA TRP A 153 6.97 -5.12 -12.33
C TRP A 153 5.67 -4.45 -12.82
N LYS A 154 4.92 -5.10 -13.71
CA LYS A 154 3.73 -4.52 -14.35
C LYS A 154 2.52 -4.55 -13.43
N GLU A 155 2.44 -5.53 -12.55
CA GLU A 155 1.31 -5.72 -11.67
C GLU A 155 1.80 -6.25 -10.32
N TYR A 156 1.15 -5.81 -9.25
CA TYR A 156 1.29 -6.36 -7.91
C TYR A 156 -0.11 -6.62 -7.38
N LYS A 157 -0.30 -7.80 -6.79
CA LYS A 157 -1.52 -8.13 -6.05
C LYS A 157 -1.23 -8.02 -4.57
N LEU A 158 -1.95 -7.15 -3.88
CA LEU A 158 -1.89 -6.96 -2.44
C LEU A 158 -3.08 -7.67 -1.82
N GLN A 159 -2.83 -8.63 -0.94
CA GLN A 159 -3.86 -9.27 -0.12
C GLN A 159 -3.75 -8.69 1.29
N LEU A 160 -4.87 -8.23 1.84
CA LEU A 160 -4.95 -7.51 3.11
C LEU A 160 -5.95 -8.16 4.06
N GLY A 161 -5.80 -7.82 5.33
CA GLY A 161 -6.83 -8.00 6.34
C GLY A 161 -6.40 -8.81 7.56
N PRO A 162 -7.17 -8.75 8.67
CA PRO A 162 -6.84 -9.40 9.94
C PRO A 162 -6.66 -10.92 9.84
N SER A 163 -7.35 -11.56 8.89
CA SER A 163 -7.25 -12.99 8.60
C SER A 163 -5.81 -13.45 8.33
N ILE A 164 -4.98 -12.61 7.70
CA ILE A 164 -3.57 -12.87 7.41
C ILE A 164 -2.73 -12.86 8.69
N GLY A 165 -3.14 -12.05 9.66
CA GLY A 165 -2.55 -11.89 10.98
C GLY A 165 -2.74 -13.08 11.92
N LEU A 166 -3.66 -13.99 11.61
CA LEU A 166 -4.02 -15.08 12.52
C LEU A 166 -2.85 -16.04 12.76
N PRO A 167 -2.67 -16.52 14.00
CA PRO A 167 -1.60 -17.44 14.33
C PRO A 167 -1.54 -18.68 13.43
N GLY A 168 -0.37 -18.90 12.83
CA GLY A 168 -0.09 -20.03 11.97
C GLY A 168 -0.57 -19.90 10.52
N VAL A 169 -1.22 -18.78 10.13
CA VAL A 169 -1.47 -18.48 8.72
C VAL A 169 -0.15 -18.31 7.97
N LEU A 170 0.77 -17.54 8.56
CA LEU A 170 2.16 -17.50 8.13
C LEU A 170 3.01 -18.41 9.01
N ASP A 171 3.85 -19.22 8.37
CA ASP A 171 4.84 -20.04 9.07
C ASP A 171 6.10 -19.23 9.42
N PRO A 172 7.05 -19.78 10.21
CA PRO A 172 8.29 -19.07 10.56
C PRO A 172 9.23 -18.75 9.38
N ARG A 173 9.01 -19.33 8.19
CA ARG A 173 9.72 -18.92 6.95
C ARG A 173 9.15 -17.62 6.41
N GLY A 174 8.01 -17.15 6.92
CA GLY A 174 7.31 -15.96 6.45
C GLY A 174 6.50 -16.20 5.18
N VAL A 175 6.08 -17.45 4.94
CA VAL A 175 5.19 -17.82 3.82
C VAL A 175 3.89 -18.36 4.36
N VAL A 176 2.83 -18.34 3.55
CA VAL A 176 1.54 -18.92 3.93
C VAL A 176 1.72 -20.42 4.16
N ALA A 177 1.32 -20.89 5.35
CA ALA A 177 1.39 -22.28 5.73
C ALA A 177 0.51 -23.15 4.82
N TRP A 178 0.94 -24.38 4.54
CA TRP A 178 0.20 -25.27 3.65
C TRP A 178 -1.24 -25.56 4.12
N LYS A 179 -1.46 -25.60 5.44
CA LYS A 179 -2.79 -25.76 6.04
C LYS A 179 -3.82 -24.70 5.62
N HIS A 180 -3.39 -23.52 5.21
CA HIS A 180 -4.26 -22.43 4.72
C HIS A 180 -4.19 -22.27 3.21
N ASN A 181 -3.79 -23.30 2.46
CA ASN A 181 -3.82 -23.25 1.01
C ASN A 181 -5.27 -23.26 0.50
N GLY A 182 -5.69 -22.18 -0.18
CA GLY A 182 -7.04 -22.01 -0.73
C GLY A 182 -7.38 -22.92 -1.93
N GLY A 183 -6.55 -23.89 -2.27
CA GLY A 183 -6.80 -24.89 -3.30
C GLY A 183 -5.79 -24.90 -4.44
N GLU A 184 -6.18 -25.45 -5.58
CA GLU A 184 -5.32 -25.58 -6.75
C GLU A 184 -5.14 -24.26 -7.51
N LYS A 185 -4.18 -24.24 -8.45
CA LYS A 185 -3.86 -23.07 -9.29
C LYS A 185 -5.09 -22.49 -10.00
N LYS A 186 -6.09 -23.31 -10.39
CA LYS A 186 -7.34 -22.82 -11.01
C LYS A 186 -8.20 -22.06 -10.00
N ALA A 187 -8.38 -22.59 -8.80
CA ALA A 187 -9.14 -21.94 -7.72
C ALA A 187 -8.47 -20.64 -7.28
N LEU A 188 -7.13 -20.63 -7.12
CA LEU A 188 -6.35 -19.45 -6.76
C LEU A 188 -6.35 -18.34 -7.82
N LYS A 189 -6.64 -18.68 -9.09
CA LYS A 189 -6.80 -17.70 -10.18
C LYS A 189 -8.22 -17.17 -10.28
N ALA A 190 -9.21 -18.02 -10.00
CA ALA A 190 -10.62 -17.65 -10.03
C ALA A 190 -10.98 -16.69 -8.89
N ASP A 191 -10.34 -16.84 -7.74
CA ASP A 191 -10.58 -16.01 -6.57
C ASP A 191 -9.27 -15.40 -6.05
N ALA A 192 -9.19 -14.07 -6.13
CA ALA A 192 -8.00 -13.32 -5.77
C ALA A 192 -7.76 -13.27 -4.26
N HIS A 193 -8.79 -13.50 -3.43
CA HIS A 193 -8.71 -13.49 -1.98
C HIS A 193 -8.06 -14.75 -1.41
N LYS A 194 -8.15 -15.88 -2.13
CA LYS A 194 -7.57 -17.15 -1.68
C LYS A 194 -6.05 -17.06 -1.53
N LEU A 195 -5.57 -17.61 -0.42
CA LEU A 195 -4.14 -17.63 -0.10
C LEU A 195 -3.47 -18.87 -0.73
N LYS A 196 -2.29 -18.68 -1.30
CA LYS A 196 -1.46 -19.77 -1.81
C LYS A 196 -0.55 -20.28 -0.70
N GLY A 197 -0.79 -21.48 -0.20
CA GLY A 197 0.06 -22.13 0.81
C GLY A 197 1.31 -22.76 0.20
N TYR A 198 2.36 -22.93 1.01
CA TYR A 198 3.64 -23.49 0.57
C TYR A 198 4.06 -24.67 1.45
N LYS A 199 4.25 -25.84 0.83
CA LYS A 199 4.72 -27.04 1.53
C LYS A 199 6.13 -26.89 2.09
N VAL A 200 6.45 -27.63 3.15
CA VAL A 200 7.80 -27.79 3.68
C VAL A 200 8.49 -28.96 2.96
N ARG A 201 9.48 -28.66 2.14
CA ARG A 201 10.22 -29.71 1.40
C ARG A 201 11.18 -30.48 2.32
N THR A 202 11.44 -31.74 1.97
CA THR A 202 12.42 -32.61 2.63
C THR A 202 13.87 -32.20 2.38
N TRP A 203 14.13 -31.30 1.44
CA TRP A 203 15.45 -30.74 1.14
C TRP A 203 15.36 -29.22 1.01
N ARG A 204 16.49 -28.53 1.16
CA ARG A 204 16.60 -27.06 1.17
C ARG A 204 17.84 -26.65 0.41
N LEU A 205 17.72 -25.63 -0.44
CA LEU A 205 18.89 -24.97 -1.03
C LEU A 205 19.47 -23.91 -0.09
N TRP A 206 20.73 -23.57 -0.34
CA TRP A 206 21.41 -22.49 0.38
C TRP A 206 20.64 -21.17 0.23
N GLY A 207 20.59 -20.40 1.31
CA GLY A 207 19.89 -19.10 1.33
C GLY A 207 18.40 -19.13 1.65
N GLU A 208 17.69 -20.27 1.57
CA GLU A 208 16.23 -20.30 1.83
C GLU A 208 15.84 -19.86 3.24
N THR A 209 14.71 -19.17 3.39
CA THR A 209 14.27 -18.63 4.68
C THR A 209 13.78 -19.74 5.64
N GLY A 210 13.96 -19.53 6.95
CA GLY A 210 13.42 -20.40 8.00
C GLY A 210 14.12 -21.76 8.17
N LYS A 211 15.46 -21.77 8.08
CA LYS A 211 16.30 -22.98 8.27
C LYS A 211 15.94 -23.79 9.51
N GLU A 212 15.82 -23.15 10.67
CA GLU A 212 15.54 -23.80 11.96
C GLU A 212 14.17 -24.49 11.96
N TYR A 213 13.16 -23.82 11.41
CA TYR A 213 11.82 -24.39 11.27
C TYR A 213 11.82 -25.62 10.36
N VAL A 214 12.48 -25.56 9.21
CA VAL A 214 12.60 -26.71 8.30
C VAL A 214 13.32 -27.88 8.98
N GLN A 215 14.36 -27.61 9.78
CA GLN A 215 15.05 -28.65 10.55
C GLN A 215 14.14 -29.27 11.62
N CYS A 216 13.33 -28.46 12.30
CA CYS A 216 12.34 -28.93 13.26
C CYS A 216 11.33 -29.86 12.58
N VAL A 217 10.69 -29.42 11.48
CA VAL A 217 9.72 -30.23 10.73
C VAL A 217 10.32 -31.54 10.24
N LYS A 218 11.57 -31.52 9.75
CA LYS A 218 12.27 -32.76 9.36
C LYS A 218 12.46 -33.73 10.52
N ARG A 219 12.86 -33.21 11.69
CA ARG A 219 13.03 -34.03 12.89
C ARG A 219 11.69 -34.63 13.31
N SER A 220 10.63 -33.82 13.35
CA SER A 220 9.28 -34.28 13.67
C SER A 220 8.78 -35.36 12.71
N ARG A 221 9.03 -35.23 11.40
CA ARG A 221 8.71 -36.27 10.41
C ARG A 221 9.49 -37.56 10.62
N ALA A 222 10.73 -37.46 11.10
CA ALA A 222 11.57 -38.63 11.35
C ALA A 222 11.20 -39.35 12.67
N THR A 223 10.81 -38.60 13.71
CA THR A 223 10.42 -39.18 15.01
C THR A 223 8.95 -39.59 15.06
N GLY A 224 8.09 -39.01 14.22
CA GLY A 224 6.64 -39.22 14.26
C GLY A 224 5.95 -38.56 15.46
N GLU A 225 6.66 -37.77 16.26
CA GLU A 225 6.15 -37.20 17.52
C GLU A 225 5.25 -35.98 17.33
N ALA A 226 5.43 -35.21 16.24
CA ALA A 226 4.65 -34.00 15.99
C ALA A 226 3.92 -34.07 14.65
N MET A 227 2.74 -33.44 14.61
CA MET A 227 1.90 -33.37 13.41
C MET A 227 2.63 -32.65 12.29
N ASP A 228 2.68 -33.29 11.12
CA ASP A 228 3.29 -32.70 9.93
C ASP A 228 2.47 -31.50 9.46
N PRO A 229 3.04 -30.28 9.35
CA PRO A 229 2.31 -29.10 8.91
C PRO A 229 1.77 -29.19 7.47
N ASP A 230 2.25 -30.15 6.68
CA ASP A 230 1.79 -30.39 5.31
C ASP A 230 0.64 -31.42 5.23
N VAL A 231 0.35 -32.13 6.32
CA VAL A 231 -0.75 -33.11 6.40
C VAL A 231 -1.96 -32.43 6.99
N LEU A 232 -3.04 -32.34 6.20
CA LEU A 232 -4.31 -31.79 6.68
C LEU A 232 -4.99 -32.81 7.57
N ASP A 233 -5.35 -32.43 8.78
CA ASP A 233 -6.14 -33.28 9.66
C ASP A 233 -7.54 -33.45 9.03
N THR A 234 -7.90 -34.71 8.75
CA THR A 234 -9.21 -35.05 8.19
C THR A 234 -10.33 -34.91 9.22
N LYS A 235 -9.98 -34.85 10.52
CA LYS A 235 -10.95 -34.84 11.62
C LYS A 235 -11.42 -33.43 12.00
N ALA A 236 -10.68 -32.39 11.64
CA ALA A 236 -11.04 -31.00 11.89
C ALA A 236 -10.88 -30.18 10.60
N PRO A 237 -11.95 -29.96 9.82
CA PRO A 237 -11.88 -29.11 8.63
C PRO A 237 -11.68 -27.65 9.06
N THR A 238 -10.42 -27.28 9.31
CA THR A 238 -10.04 -25.88 9.48
C THR A 238 -10.27 -25.19 8.14
N GLN A 239 -11.21 -24.25 8.08
CA GLN A 239 -11.40 -23.45 6.88
C GLN A 239 -10.09 -22.71 6.56
N PRO A 240 -9.58 -22.78 5.32
CA PRO A 240 -8.37 -22.09 4.95
C PRO A 240 -8.58 -20.58 5.11
N ALA A 241 -7.55 -19.87 5.57
CA ALA A 241 -7.63 -18.42 5.69
C ALA A 241 -7.73 -17.80 4.29
N VAL A 242 -8.52 -16.75 4.18
CA VAL A 242 -8.80 -16.01 2.95
C VAL A 242 -8.56 -14.54 3.26
N ALA A 243 -7.94 -13.79 2.35
CA ALA A 243 -7.72 -12.37 2.55
C ALA A 243 -9.06 -11.61 2.58
N ASP A 244 -9.18 -10.63 3.47
CA ASP A 244 -10.41 -9.85 3.61
C ASP A 244 -10.57 -8.87 2.43
N GLU A 245 -9.45 -8.30 1.97
CA GLU A 245 -9.43 -7.36 0.84
C GLU A 245 -8.30 -7.66 -0.14
N VAL A 246 -8.49 -7.25 -1.40
CA VAL A 246 -7.49 -7.36 -2.45
C VAL A 246 -7.37 -6.07 -3.23
N VAL A 247 -6.14 -5.57 -3.36
CA VAL A 247 -5.81 -4.37 -4.16
C VAL A 247 -4.84 -4.74 -5.26
N HIS A 248 -5.11 -4.28 -6.48
CA HIS A 248 -4.23 -4.46 -7.62
C HIS A 248 -3.50 -3.15 -7.95
N LEU A 249 -2.18 -3.16 -7.81
CA LEU A 249 -1.32 -2.07 -8.26
C LEU A 249 -0.79 -2.41 -9.64
N ARG A 250 -1.10 -1.58 -10.64
CA ARG A 250 -0.69 -1.77 -12.04
C ARG A 250 0.15 -0.63 -12.54
N TRP A 251 1.18 -0.96 -13.31
CA TRP A 251 1.94 0.01 -14.07
C TRP A 251 1.19 0.33 -15.37
N SER A 252 0.67 1.56 -15.46
CA SER A 252 -0.33 1.95 -16.48
C SER A 252 0.17 1.86 -17.92
N SER A 253 1.42 2.20 -18.21
CA SER A 253 2.02 1.92 -19.51
C SER A 253 3.56 2.05 -19.48
N PRO A 254 4.29 0.94 -19.66
CA PRO A 254 5.75 0.93 -19.58
C PRO A 254 6.45 1.62 -20.75
N LEU A 255 5.77 1.75 -21.88
CA LEU A 255 6.32 2.28 -23.13
C LEU A 255 5.67 3.61 -23.54
N SER A 256 4.84 4.20 -22.68
CA SER A 256 4.27 5.54 -22.92
C SER A 256 5.19 6.64 -22.45
N LEU A 257 4.93 7.89 -22.85
CA LEU A 257 5.57 9.08 -22.27
C LEU A 257 5.38 9.19 -20.75
N GLN A 258 4.35 8.53 -20.19
CA GLN A 258 4.11 8.40 -18.74
C GLN A 258 4.70 7.09 -18.18
N THR A 259 5.96 6.80 -18.49
CA THR A 259 6.68 5.57 -18.08
C THR A 259 6.70 5.35 -16.55
N ARG A 260 6.35 6.35 -15.74
CA ARG A 260 6.44 6.29 -14.27
C ARG A 260 5.09 6.54 -13.61
N ARG A 261 4.02 5.94 -14.13
CA ARG A 261 2.68 6.06 -13.57
C ARG A 261 2.11 4.71 -13.17
N TYR A 262 1.85 4.55 -11.89
CA TYR A 262 1.29 3.34 -11.33
C TYR A 262 -0.04 3.66 -10.67
N HIS A 263 -0.98 2.74 -10.83
CA HIS A 263 -2.39 2.96 -10.56
C HIS A 263 -2.91 1.83 -9.68
N PHE A 264 -3.69 2.19 -8.66
CA PHE A 264 -4.50 1.25 -7.90
C PHE A 264 -5.79 1.95 -7.50
N THR A 265 -6.87 1.19 -7.38
CA THR A 265 -8.16 1.68 -6.89
C THR A 265 -8.40 1.08 -5.52
N TYR A 266 -8.88 1.88 -4.58
CA TYR A 266 -9.21 1.44 -3.23
C TYR A 266 -10.48 2.15 -2.77
N ARG A 267 -11.49 1.38 -2.32
CA ARG A 267 -12.81 1.88 -1.88
C ARG A 267 -13.41 2.91 -2.84
N GLY A 268 -13.32 2.65 -4.16
CA GLY A 268 -13.86 3.53 -5.21
C GLY A 268 -13.00 4.75 -5.57
N VAL A 269 -11.92 5.04 -4.83
CA VAL A 269 -11.00 6.14 -5.13
C VAL A 269 -9.80 5.65 -5.94
N ASP A 270 -9.45 6.39 -6.99
CA ASP A 270 -8.32 6.07 -7.86
C ASP A 270 -7.02 6.73 -7.38
N PHE A 271 -6.04 5.92 -7.02
CA PHE A 271 -4.73 6.37 -6.55
C PHE A 271 -3.67 6.20 -7.62
N HIS A 272 -2.77 7.17 -7.67
CA HIS A 272 -1.70 7.24 -8.65
C HIS A 272 -0.37 7.58 -8.02
N TRP A 273 0.60 6.69 -8.16
CA TRP A 273 2.01 7.03 -7.99
C TRP A 273 2.54 7.58 -9.31
N LYS A 274 2.83 8.88 -9.36
CA LYS A 274 3.33 9.58 -10.56
C LYS A 274 4.79 9.95 -10.37
N GLY A 275 5.62 9.66 -11.37
CA GLY A 275 6.96 10.21 -11.48
C GLY A 275 6.92 11.73 -11.48
N THR A 276 7.70 12.35 -10.60
CA THR A 276 7.96 13.78 -10.66
C THR A 276 9.43 14.00 -11.01
N GLY A 277 9.70 15.00 -11.85
CA GLY A 277 11.04 15.49 -12.13
C GLY A 277 11.38 16.78 -11.39
N THR A 278 10.42 17.36 -10.65
CA THR A 278 10.58 18.65 -9.96
C THR A 278 11.37 18.54 -8.67
N VAL A 279 11.34 17.37 -8.02
CA VAL A 279 12.08 17.13 -6.78
C VAL A 279 13.56 16.91 -7.11
N LYS A 280 14.43 17.74 -6.50
CA LYS A 280 15.88 17.66 -6.65
C LYS A 280 16.48 17.11 -5.35
N GLU A 281 17.26 16.02 -5.42
CA GLU A 281 18.16 15.68 -4.32
C GLU A 281 19.36 16.65 -4.34
N SER A 282 19.60 17.35 -3.23
CA SER A 282 20.60 18.43 -3.13
C SER A 282 22.06 17.97 -3.22
N ARG A 283 22.32 16.66 -3.13
CA ARG A 283 23.68 16.09 -3.16
C ARG A 283 24.23 16.01 -4.58
N ARG A 284 25.57 16.00 -4.74
CA ARG A 284 26.31 16.03 -6.04
C ARG A 284 25.92 15.01 -7.13
N CYS A 285 25.06 14.01 -6.85
CA CYS A 285 24.56 13.06 -7.86
C CYS A 285 23.02 13.04 -7.96
N GLY A 286 22.34 14.03 -7.37
CA GLY A 286 20.88 14.09 -7.33
C GLY A 286 20.25 14.30 -8.70
N VAL A 287 20.98 14.82 -9.69
CA VAL A 287 20.49 14.96 -11.06
C VAL A 287 20.10 13.61 -11.68
N LEU A 288 20.87 12.54 -11.40
CA LEU A 288 20.54 11.17 -11.82
C LEU A 288 19.35 10.58 -11.06
N LEU A 289 19.00 11.17 -9.92
CA LEU A 289 17.90 10.75 -9.07
C LEU A 289 16.61 11.53 -9.27
N ARG A 290 16.64 12.63 -10.05
CA ARG A 290 15.44 13.38 -10.44
C ARG A 290 14.35 12.48 -11.01
N PHE A 291 14.75 11.43 -11.74
CA PHE A 291 13.84 10.44 -12.30
C PHE A 291 13.45 9.32 -11.33
N ASN A 292 13.64 9.47 -10.02
CA ASN A 292 13.31 8.45 -9.03
C ASN A 292 12.35 8.95 -7.94
N HIS A 293 11.97 10.24 -7.99
CA HIS A 293 10.96 10.79 -7.09
C HIS A 293 9.56 10.45 -7.59
N LEU A 294 8.67 10.12 -6.67
CA LEU A 294 7.27 9.78 -6.97
C LEU A 294 6.38 10.63 -6.07
N LYS A 295 5.23 11.06 -6.58
CA LYS A 295 4.14 11.64 -5.78
C LYS A 295 2.95 10.70 -5.77
N LEU A 296 2.32 10.51 -4.62
CA LEU A 296 1.04 9.83 -4.49
C LEU A 296 -0.06 10.86 -4.65
N VAL A 297 -0.99 10.59 -5.56
CA VAL A 297 -2.12 11.46 -5.85
C VAL A 297 -3.39 10.63 -5.83
N ALA A 298 -4.42 11.09 -5.11
CA ALA A 298 -5.78 10.59 -5.27
C ALA A 298 -6.54 11.42 -6.31
N ARG A 299 -7.31 10.74 -7.16
CA ARG A 299 -8.30 11.34 -8.04
C ARG A 299 -9.65 11.21 -7.38
N LEU A 300 -10.24 12.34 -7.02
CA LEU A 300 -11.54 12.36 -6.37
C LEU A 300 -12.64 12.08 -7.41
N PRO A 301 -13.66 11.28 -7.09
CA PRO A 301 -14.87 11.23 -7.89
C PRO A 301 -15.54 12.62 -7.88
N LEU A 302 -16.07 13.06 -9.01
CA LEU A 302 -16.79 14.32 -9.10
C LEU A 302 -18.28 14.05 -8.86
N ASP A 303 -18.89 14.72 -7.88
CA ASP A 303 -20.31 14.57 -7.53
C ASP A 303 -21.30 15.19 -8.52
N THR A 304 -20.83 15.66 -9.68
CA THR A 304 -21.69 16.31 -10.66
C THR A 304 -22.19 15.29 -11.68
N GLY A 305 -23.52 15.10 -11.74
CA GLY A 305 -24.24 14.18 -12.62
C GLY A 305 -24.07 14.39 -14.13
N ASP A 306 -23.07 15.17 -14.55
CA ASP A 306 -22.69 15.45 -15.93
C ASP A 306 -21.37 14.74 -16.29
N GLU A 307 -21.31 13.42 -16.08
CA GLU A 307 -20.12 12.60 -16.40
C GLU A 307 -19.75 12.59 -17.90
N LYS A 308 -20.63 13.09 -18.78
CA LYS A 308 -20.50 12.89 -20.24
C LYS A 308 -19.58 13.88 -20.96
N GLU A 309 -19.18 15.01 -20.37
CA GLU A 309 -18.40 16.02 -21.12
C GLU A 309 -17.11 16.54 -20.47
N MET A 310 -16.79 16.21 -19.22
CA MET A 310 -15.53 16.66 -18.65
C MET A 310 -14.33 15.84 -19.17
N LYS A 311 -13.37 16.53 -19.80
CA LYS A 311 -12.09 15.94 -20.21
C LYS A 311 -11.41 15.28 -19.01
N LYS A 312 -10.83 14.09 -19.21
CA LYS A 312 -10.11 13.28 -18.20
C LYS A 312 -9.04 14.05 -17.40
N ASP A 313 -8.60 15.20 -17.87
CA ASP A 313 -7.57 16.05 -17.25
C ASP A 313 -8.12 17.08 -16.25
N GLN A 314 -9.44 17.24 -16.12
CA GLN A 314 -10.07 18.18 -15.17
C GLN A 314 -10.48 17.55 -13.83
N ARG A 315 -10.25 16.25 -13.62
CA ARG A 315 -10.56 15.63 -12.32
C ARG A 315 -9.68 16.24 -11.22
N ARG A 316 -10.28 16.61 -10.09
CA ARG A 316 -9.58 17.14 -8.93
C ARG A 316 -8.58 16.10 -8.40
N GLU A 317 -7.32 16.48 -8.36
CA GLU A 317 -6.21 15.66 -7.90
C GLU A 317 -5.69 16.21 -6.57
N VAL A 318 -5.59 15.34 -5.55
CA VAL A 318 -5.06 15.69 -4.23
C VAL A 318 -3.74 14.95 -4.00
N CYS A 319 -2.67 15.68 -3.69
CA CYS A 319 -1.39 15.09 -3.34
C CYS A 319 -1.43 14.56 -1.91
N LEU A 320 -1.09 13.28 -1.71
CA LEU A 320 -1.17 12.59 -0.42
C LEU A 320 0.20 12.25 0.16
N GLY A 321 1.25 12.36 -0.65
CA GLY A 321 2.60 12.09 -0.19
C GLY A 321 3.62 12.12 -1.31
N LYS A 322 4.89 12.09 -0.92
CA LYS A 322 6.04 12.06 -1.83
C LYS A 322 7.04 11.01 -1.39
N PHE A 323 7.61 10.30 -2.36
CA PHE A 323 8.76 9.46 -2.17
C PHE A 323 9.98 10.09 -2.82
N THR A 324 11.05 10.20 -2.04
CA THR A 324 12.34 10.76 -2.45
C THR A 324 13.41 9.68 -2.38
N SER A 325 13.91 9.27 -3.54
CA SER A 325 15.02 8.29 -3.61
C SER A 325 16.28 8.82 -2.93
N SER A 326 17.12 7.93 -2.42
CA SER A 326 18.41 8.30 -1.82
C SER A 326 19.59 7.71 -2.58
N VAL A 327 20.71 8.44 -2.64
CA VAL A 327 22.03 7.93 -3.07
C VAL A 327 22.71 7.01 -2.05
N ALA A 328 22.20 6.91 -0.82
CA ALA A 328 22.91 6.19 0.24
C ALA A 328 22.86 4.68 0.02
N LYS A 329 23.94 3.98 0.36
CA LYS A 329 24.09 2.54 0.06
C LYS A 329 23.03 1.67 0.74
N MET A 330 22.64 2.05 1.95
CA MET A 330 21.74 1.28 2.81
C MET A 330 20.33 1.89 2.91
N LYS A 331 20.06 3.02 2.23
CA LYS A 331 18.75 3.68 2.22
C LYS A 331 18.21 3.74 0.80
N SER A 332 17.00 3.23 0.62
CA SER A 332 16.31 3.32 -0.66
C SER A 332 15.77 4.73 -0.91
N GLY A 333 15.30 5.40 0.15
CA GLY A 333 14.76 6.76 0.08
C GLY A 333 14.01 7.15 1.36
N THR A 334 13.31 8.27 1.26
CA THR A 334 12.40 8.81 2.27
C THR A 334 10.99 8.85 1.69
N LEU A 335 9.99 8.39 2.43
CA LEU A 335 8.57 8.46 2.10
C LEU A 335 7.92 9.43 3.07
N GLU A 336 7.28 10.47 2.54
CA GLU A 336 6.57 11.48 3.31
C GLU A 336 5.09 11.38 2.97
N LEU A 337 4.25 11.21 3.99
CA LEU A 337 2.80 11.09 3.86
C LEU A 337 2.13 12.29 4.51
N TYR A 338 1.27 12.97 3.77
CA TYR A 338 0.55 14.15 4.23
C TYR A 338 -0.66 13.73 5.03
N ASP A 339 -0.45 13.52 6.33
CA ASP A 339 -1.43 12.91 7.24
C ASP A 339 -2.77 13.67 7.20
N MET A 340 -2.75 15.00 7.21
CA MET A 340 -4.00 15.81 7.15
C MET A 340 -4.75 15.67 5.82
N ALA A 341 -4.04 15.56 4.69
CA ALA A 341 -4.68 15.34 3.40
C ALA A 341 -5.32 13.93 3.33
N LEU A 342 -4.67 12.95 3.95
CA LEU A 342 -5.21 11.59 4.07
C LEU A 342 -6.43 11.52 5.00
N VAL A 343 -6.41 12.23 6.13
CA VAL A 343 -7.56 12.31 7.05
C VAL A 343 -8.75 12.91 6.32
N ARG A 344 -8.60 14.08 5.68
CA ARG A 344 -9.67 14.73 4.91
C ARG A 344 -10.23 13.82 3.81
N LEU A 345 -9.36 13.14 3.08
CA LEU A 345 -9.77 12.17 2.06
C LEU A 345 -10.61 11.04 2.67
N CYS A 346 -10.23 10.53 3.84
CA CYS A 346 -10.97 9.48 4.52
C CYS A 346 -12.30 9.99 5.06
N GLU A 347 -12.36 11.19 5.65
CA GLU A 347 -13.60 11.78 6.14
C GLU A 347 -14.63 11.96 5.02
N GLU A 348 -14.18 12.39 3.83
CA GLU A 348 -15.07 12.70 2.70
C GLU A 348 -15.52 11.46 1.92
N TYR A 349 -14.65 10.46 1.74
CA TYR A 349 -14.93 9.32 0.84
C TYR A 349 -14.91 7.94 1.51
N MET A 350 -14.41 7.82 2.74
CA MET A 350 -14.18 6.55 3.43
C MET A 350 -14.41 6.69 4.95
N SER A 351 -15.50 7.35 5.36
CA SER A 351 -15.74 7.77 6.75
C SER A 351 -15.76 6.58 7.71
N GLU A 352 -16.25 5.42 7.25
CA GLU A 352 -16.24 4.12 7.94
C GLU A 352 -14.85 3.70 8.47
N MET A 353 -13.75 4.16 7.85
CA MET A 353 -12.40 3.85 8.31
C MET A 353 -12.01 4.63 9.57
N LEU A 354 -12.68 5.76 9.81
CA LEU A 354 -12.46 6.68 10.91
C LEU A 354 -13.52 6.58 12.03
N GLU A 355 -14.61 5.82 11.84
CA GLU A 355 -15.73 5.64 12.79
C GLU A 355 -15.54 4.47 13.76
N GLU A 356 -15.61 4.75 15.08
CA GLU A 356 -15.30 3.99 16.32
C GLU A 356 -15.03 2.46 16.35
N ASP A 357 -14.11 2.12 17.25
CA ASP A 357 -14.12 0.88 18.05
C ASP A 357 -14.93 1.22 19.33
N PRO A 358 -16.07 0.58 19.62
CA PRO A 358 -17.01 0.97 20.68
C PRO A 358 -16.50 0.72 22.12
N PHE A 359 -15.19 0.59 22.31
CA PHE A 359 -14.54 0.30 23.59
C PHE A 359 -13.54 1.38 24.03
N GLU A 360 -13.33 2.45 23.25
CA GLU A 360 -12.45 3.57 23.65
C GLU A 360 -13.19 4.67 24.46
N ASP A 361 -14.49 4.48 24.76
CA ASP A 361 -15.34 5.46 25.45
C ASP A 361 -15.13 5.58 26.98
N GLU A 362 -14.41 4.65 27.63
CA GLU A 362 -14.33 4.64 29.11
C GLU A 362 -13.24 5.53 29.74
N GLU A 363 -12.24 6.02 28.97
CA GLU A 363 -11.14 6.84 29.54
C GLU A 363 -11.16 8.33 29.13
N ALA A 364 -12.07 8.76 28.25
CA ALA A 364 -12.08 10.13 27.71
C ALA A 364 -13.06 11.10 28.40
N GLU A 365 -13.91 10.64 29.33
CA GLU A 365 -15.01 11.47 29.87
C GLU A 365 -14.64 12.51 30.93
N SER A 366 -13.36 12.71 31.32
CA SER A 366 -13.04 13.50 32.52
C SER A 366 -12.27 14.81 32.37
N VAL A 367 -12.12 15.42 31.18
CA VAL A 367 -11.45 16.73 31.07
C VAL A 367 -12.12 17.63 30.02
N ASP A 368 -12.46 18.86 30.43
CA ASP A 368 -13.05 19.97 29.67
C ASP A 368 -12.86 19.89 28.14
N GLY A 369 -13.97 19.72 27.41
CA GLY A 369 -14.19 20.00 25.99
C GLY A 369 -13.08 19.59 25.00
N PRO A 370 -13.30 18.65 24.06
CA PRO A 370 -12.28 18.29 23.09
C PRO A 370 -11.87 19.49 22.26
N THR A 371 -10.66 20.00 22.50
CA THR A 371 -10.03 21.02 21.65
C THR A 371 -9.86 20.40 20.26
N GLU A 372 -10.15 21.14 19.18
CA GLU A 372 -10.07 20.62 17.78
C GLU A 372 -8.75 19.88 17.50
N SER A 373 -7.64 20.36 18.07
CA SER A 373 -6.30 19.76 17.93
C SER A 373 -6.17 18.34 18.50
N VAL A 374 -6.93 17.99 19.54
CA VAL A 374 -6.96 16.64 20.15
C VAL A 374 -7.68 15.67 19.21
N THR A 375 -8.79 16.11 18.62
CA THR A 375 -9.57 15.29 17.67
C THR A 375 -8.77 14.95 16.41
N GLU A 376 -8.00 15.89 15.87
CA GLU A 376 -7.15 15.64 14.70
C GLU A 376 -6.01 14.66 14.98
N SER A 377 -5.40 14.75 16.17
CA SER A 377 -4.34 13.83 16.59
C SER A 377 -4.84 12.39 16.68
N PHE A 378 -6.03 12.22 17.27
CA PHE A 378 -6.69 10.92 17.38
C PHE A 378 -7.03 10.33 16.00
N LYS A 379 -7.68 11.13 15.12
CA LYS A 379 -7.97 10.74 13.74
C LYS A 379 -6.70 10.34 12.98
N THR A 380 -5.60 11.07 13.19
CA THR A 380 -4.30 10.76 12.57
C THR A 380 -3.72 9.44 13.10
N ALA A 381 -3.77 9.21 14.41
CA ALA A 381 -3.30 7.95 15.01
C ALA A 381 -4.11 6.75 14.49
N ARG A 382 -5.42 6.91 14.36
CA ARG A 382 -6.32 5.92 13.78
C ARG A 382 -6.03 5.66 12.31
N LEU A 383 -5.89 6.71 11.51
CA LEU A 383 -5.51 6.61 10.10
C LEU A 383 -4.22 5.79 9.94
N LYS A 384 -3.20 6.02 10.78
CA LYS A 384 -1.92 5.27 10.71
C LYS A 384 -2.06 3.77 10.96
N LYS A 385 -3.07 3.37 11.74
CA LYS A 385 -3.41 1.96 12.01
C LYS A 385 -4.31 1.37 10.92
N SER A 386 -4.96 2.20 10.10
CA SER A 386 -5.93 1.77 9.08
C SER A 386 -5.33 0.92 7.96
N THR A 387 -6.19 0.14 7.29
CA THR A 387 -5.84 -0.65 6.10
C THR A 387 -5.36 0.21 4.93
N LEU A 388 -5.94 1.39 4.72
CA LEU A 388 -5.53 2.31 3.65
C LEU A 388 -4.07 2.74 3.83
N TYR A 389 -3.67 3.07 5.05
CA TYR A 389 -2.29 3.46 5.32
C TYR A 389 -1.31 2.32 5.03
N GLN A 390 -1.71 1.08 5.39
CA GLN A 390 -0.96 -0.12 5.05
C GLN A 390 -0.89 -0.35 3.53
N VAL A 391 -1.98 -0.11 2.78
CA VAL A 391 -2.00 -0.15 1.30
C VAL A 391 -1.03 0.88 0.72
N ILE A 392 -1.05 2.12 1.22
CA ILE A 392 -0.17 3.19 0.75
C ILE A 392 1.30 2.82 0.97
N VAL A 393 1.65 2.34 2.16
CA VAL A 393 3.03 1.89 2.46
C VAL A 393 3.41 0.68 1.61
N ALA A 394 2.52 -0.31 1.46
CA ALA A 394 2.76 -1.49 0.64
C ALA A 394 2.98 -1.13 -0.84
N THR A 395 2.12 -0.28 -1.41
CA THR A 395 2.27 0.19 -2.79
C THR A 395 3.56 0.98 -2.96
N ALA A 396 3.88 1.91 -2.05
CA ALA A 396 5.16 2.62 -2.07
C ALA A 396 6.37 1.65 -2.10
N LEU A 397 6.34 0.59 -1.31
CA LEU A 397 7.43 -0.41 -1.28
C LEU A 397 7.55 -1.24 -2.57
N CYS A 398 6.42 -1.53 -3.23
CA CYS A 398 6.41 -2.17 -4.56
C CYS A 398 7.14 -1.28 -5.56
N MET A 399 6.78 0.01 -5.57
CA MET A 399 7.31 1.05 -6.46
C MET A 399 8.80 1.28 -6.27
N VAL A 400 9.24 1.38 -5.02
CA VAL A 400 10.66 1.52 -4.68
C VAL A 400 11.45 0.30 -5.16
N GLY A 401 10.86 -0.89 -5.08
CA GLY A 401 11.43 -2.11 -5.62
C GLY A 401 11.54 -2.09 -7.15
N SER A 402 10.42 -1.83 -7.84
CA SER A 402 10.34 -1.83 -9.30
C SER A 402 11.27 -0.81 -9.93
N GLU A 403 11.27 0.43 -9.44
CA GLU A 403 12.14 1.48 -9.98
C GLU A 403 13.62 1.12 -9.77
N LYS A 404 13.97 0.49 -8.65
CA LYS A 404 15.34 0.00 -8.43
C LYS A 404 15.70 -1.08 -9.43
N GLU A 405 14.87 -2.11 -9.59
CA GLU A 405 15.13 -3.24 -10.49
C GLU A 405 15.21 -2.79 -11.95
N LYS A 406 14.29 -1.92 -12.40
CA LYS A 406 14.33 -1.29 -13.73
C LYS A 406 15.67 -0.61 -14.01
N ARG A 407 16.21 0.15 -13.05
CA ARG A 407 17.52 0.81 -13.21
C ARG A 407 18.66 -0.19 -13.39
N HIS A 408 18.68 -1.26 -12.59
CA HIS A 408 19.72 -2.29 -12.72
C HIS A 408 19.63 -2.94 -14.09
N THR A 409 18.42 -3.32 -14.52
CA THR A 409 18.20 -3.88 -15.86
C THR A 409 18.63 -2.94 -16.98
N VAL A 410 18.31 -1.64 -16.92
CA VAL A 410 18.76 -0.67 -17.94
C VAL A 410 20.28 -0.51 -17.93
N LEU A 411 20.91 -0.43 -16.76
CA LEU A 411 22.37 -0.34 -16.65
C LEU A 411 23.05 -1.59 -17.22
N ASP A 412 22.53 -2.77 -16.88
CA ASP A 412 23.03 -4.05 -17.39
C ASP A 412 22.93 -4.11 -18.93
N PHE A 413 21.83 -3.63 -19.52
CA PHE A 413 21.69 -3.54 -20.97
C PHE A 413 22.68 -2.55 -21.61
N ILE A 414 22.91 -1.39 -20.99
CA ILE A 414 23.88 -0.40 -21.51
C ILE A 414 25.30 -0.97 -21.44
N MET A 415 25.67 -1.63 -20.35
CA MET A 415 26.97 -2.27 -20.19
C MET A 415 27.19 -3.37 -21.24
N GLN A 416 26.19 -4.24 -21.44
CA GLN A 416 26.25 -5.28 -22.47
C GLN A 416 26.34 -4.72 -23.90
N ALA A 417 25.60 -3.64 -24.20
CA ALA A 417 25.68 -2.99 -25.51
C ALA A 417 27.04 -2.29 -25.74
N GLY A 418 27.62 -1.69 -24.70
CA GLY A 418 28.94 -1.06 -24.77
C GLY A 418 30.08 -2.08 -24.96
N GLU A 419 30.00 -3.23 -24.32
CA GLU A 419 30.98 -4.32 -24.48
C GLU A 419 30.86 -5.00 -25.86
N GLY A 420 29.65 -5.12 -26.41
CA GLY A 420 29.43 -5.66 -27.76
C GLY A 420 29.81 -4.72 -28.91
N GLY A 421 29.86 -3.40 -28.67
CA GLY A 421 30.19 -2.39 -29.68
C GLY A 421 31.68 -2.14 -29.91
N GLY A 422 32.57 -2.67 -29.06
CA GLY A 422 34.02 -2.44 -29.15
C GLY A 422 34.81 -3.41 -30.03
N GLY A 423 34.16 -4.43 -30.61
CA GLY A 423 34.83 -5.49 -31.38
C GLY A 423 34.88 -5.28 -32.90
N GLY A 424 34.40 -4.14 -33.41
CA GLY A 424 34.32 -3.84 -34.85
C GLY A 424 35.20 -2.66 -35.26
N GLY A 425 36.51 -2.78 -35.11
CA GLY A 425 37.47 -1.76 -35.56
C GLY A 425 38.82 -2.39 -35.90
N GLY A 426 38.98 -2.68 -37.20
CA GLY A 426 40.20 -2.78 -38.02
C GLY A 426 41.52 -3.15 -37.37
#